data_AF-A0A832IBM3-F1
#
_entry.id   AF-A0A832IBM3-F1
#
_cell.length_a   1.000
_cell.length_b   1.000
_cell.length_c   1.000
_cell.angle_alpha   90.00
_cell.angle_beta   90.00
_cell.angle_gamma   90.00
#
_symmetry.space_group_name_H-M   'P 1'
#
loop_
_entity.id
_entity.type
_entity.pdbx_description
1 polymer ?
#
loop_
_entity_poly.entity_id
_entity_poly.type
_entity_poly.pdbx_seq_one_letter_code
_entity_poly.pdbx_strand_id
1 'polypeptide(L)'
;SLPSTIVEPLIHLLTKTDFELAVFLFPLKFAYKILNHPVFTAFFEIEIVEKVPRKSFWPIPRTNWAIVKIKKKPNPLATKEEERFLKQYLYFHPKAKKINALAEGLIQFWSYHGKLLTKKEAKKLATKNPLW
;
A
#
# COMPACT_ATOMS: atom_id res chain seq x y z
N SER A 1 -2.45 20.07 -11.33
CA SER A 1 -3.32 19.48 -10.29
C SER A 1 -4.02 18.27 -10.89
N LEU A 2 -4.13 17.16 -10.14
CA LEU A 2 -4.82 15.96 -10.64
C LEU A 2 -6.33 16.12 -10.40
N PRO A 3 -7.21 15.81 -11.36
CA PRO A 3 -8.63 15.67 -11.10
C PRO A 3 -8.88 14.72 -9.92
N SER A 4 -9.80 15.05 -9.02
CA SER A 4 -10.02 14.23 -7.81
C SER A 4 -10.43 12.78 -8.13
N THR A 5 -11.02 12.54 -9.30
CA THR A 5 -11.45 11.23 -9.78
C THR A 5 -10.30 10.29 -10.13
N ILE A 6 -9.11 10.83 -10.47
CA ILE A 6 -7.96 10.01 -10.88
C ILE A 6 -7.00 9.72 -9.73
N VAL A 7 -7.18 10.37 -8.58
CA VAL A 7 -6.25 10.28 -7.44
C VAL A 7 -6.19 8.86 -6.88
N GLU A 8 -7.33 8.21 -6.63
CA GLU A 8 -7.35 6.84 -6.11
C GLU A 8 -6.84 5.81 -7.13
N PRO A 9 -7.26 5.82 -8.41
CA PRO A 9 -6.64 5.00 -9.46
C PRO A 9 -5.12 5.19 -9.57
N LEU A 10 -4.63 6.42 -9.45
CA LEU A 10 -3.20 6.72 -9.49
C LEU A 10 -2.45 6.06 -8.33
N ILE A 11 -2.95 6.16 -7.09
CA ILE A 11 -2.31 5.50 -5.94
C ILE A 11 -2.24 3.99 -6.14
N HIS A 12 -3.30 3.38 -6.68
CA HIS A 12 -3.29 1.96 -7.04
C HIS A 12 -2.24 1.64 -8.11
N LEU A 13 -2.10 2.47 -9.14
CA LEU A 13 -1.08 2.31 -10.18
C LEU A 13 0.33 2.38 -9.59
N LEU A 14 0.59 3.31 -8.67
CA LEU A 14 1.88 3.45 -7.98
C LEU A 14 2.27 2.20 -7.19
N THR A 15 1.31 1.36 -6.74
CA THR A 15 1.65 0.11 -6.04
C THR A 15 2.44 -0.85 -6.93
N LYS A 16 2.24 -0.77 -8.26
CA LYS A 16 2.86 -1.62 -9.29
C LYS A 16 3.97 -0.93 -10.09
N THR A 17 4.13 0.38 -9.90
CA THR A 17 5.11 1.18 -10.64
C THR A 17 6.41 1.25 -9.84
N ASP A 18 7.53 1.22 -10.57
CA ASP A 18 8.86 1.48 -10.00
C ASP A 18 9.10 3.00 -9.95
N PHE A 19 9.33 3.51 -8.75
CA PHE A 19 9.66 4.90 -8.49
C PHE A 19 10.25 5.01 -7.09
N GLU A 20 11.10 6.01 -6.87
CA GLU A 20 11.67 6.28 -5.54
C GLU A 20 10.77 7.23 -4.74
N LEU A 21 10.44 8.37 -5.33
CA LEU A 21 9.74 9.48 -4.70
C LEU A 21 8.74 10.11 -5.66
N ALA A 22 7.56 10.44 -5.15
CA ALA A 22 6.58 11.23 -5.86
C ALA A 22 5.95 12.29 -4.94
N VAL A 23 5.70 13.47 -5.47
CA VAL A 23 5.01 14.56 -4.77
C VAL A 23 3.77 14.95 -5.55
N PHE A 24 2.62 14.92 -4.88
CA PHE A 24 1.34 15.20 -5.49
C PHE A 24 0.55 16.23 -4.70
N LEU A 25 -0.37 16.89 -5.39
CA LEU A 25 -1.40 17.69 -4.77
C LEU A 25 -2.69 16.87 -4.74
N PHE A 26 -3.17 16.52 -3.54
CA PHE A 26 -4.39 15.73 -3.34
C PHE A 26 -5.47 16.48 -2.57
N PRO A 27 -6.76 16.13 -2.75
CA PRO A 27 -7.80 16.57 -1.84
C PRO A 27 -7.46 16.19 -0.40
N LEU A 28 -7.57 17.14 0.54
CA LEU A 28 -7.11 16.98 1.92
C LEU A 28 -7.74 15.76 2.62
N LYS A 29 -9.03 15.50 2.38
CA LYS A 29 -9.72 14.32 2.91
C LYS A 29 -9.12 13.01 2.40
N PHE A 30 -8.72 12.96 1.13
CA PHE A 30 -8.10 11.78 0.55
C PHE A 30 -6.67 11.59 1.08
N ALA A 31 -5.89 12.67 1.22
CA ALA A 31 -4.57 12.63 1.84
C ALA A 31 -4.62 11.99 3.25
N TYR A 32 -5.59 12.39 4.07
CA TYR A 32 -5.81 11.76 5.38
C TYR A 32 -6.26 10.30 5.30
N LYS A 33 -7.11 9.94 4.32
CA LYS A 33 -7.54 8.54 4.10
C LYS A 33 -6.33 7.64 3.85
N ILE A 34 -5.40 8.05 2.98
CA ILE A 34 -4.28 7.20 2.58
C ILE A 34 -3.16 7.14 3.62
N LEU A 35 -3.01 8.19 4.44
CA LEU A 35 -1.94 8.30 5.44
C LEU A 35 -1.91 7.10 6.41
N ASN A 36 -3.08 6.59 6.79
CA ASN A 36 -3.24 5.47 7.72
C ASN A 36 -3.85 4.22 7.07
N HIS A 37 -3.97 4.19 5.73
CA HIS A 37 -4.62 3.07 5.05
C HIS A 37 -3.73 1.82 5.11
N PRO A 38 -4.19 0.70 5.70
CA PRO A 38 -3.33 -0.46 6.00
C PRO A 38 -2.68 -1.08 4.76
N VAL A 39 -3.32 -0.96 3.60
CA VAL A 39 -2.75 -1.40 2.32
C VAL A 39 -1.67 -0.41 1.85
N PHE A 40 -1.96 0.90 1.80
CA PHE A 40 -1.04 1.85 1.19
C PHE A 40 0.20 2.08 2.05
N THR A 41 0.07 2.02 3.37
CA THR A 41 1.21 2.06 4.29
C THR A 41 2.10 0.82 4.20
N ALA A 42 1.61 -0.29 3.63
CA ALA A 42 2.45 -1.45 3.31
C ALA A 42 3.36 -1.20 2.09
N PHE A 43 2.95 -0.33 1.17
CA PHE A 43 3.70 0.01 -0.05
C PHE A 43 4.54 1.29 0.08
N PHE A 44 4.07 2.25 0.86
CA PHE A 44 4.58 3.61 0.85
C PHE A 44 4.82 4.16 2.25
N GLU A 45 5.77 5.07 2.33
CA GLU A 45 5.86 6.09 3.38
C GLU A 45 5.16 7.34 2.84
N ILE A 46 4.15 7.82 3.56
CA ILE A 46 3.27 8.91 3.12
C ILE A 46 3.35 10.04 4.14
N GLU A 47 3.56 11.25 3.65
CA GLU A 47 3.69 12.45 4.47
C GLU A 47 2.84 13.57 3.86
N ILE A 48 2.06 14.27 4.70
CA ILE A 48 1.42 15.53 4.33
C ILE A 48 2.43 16.64 4.62
N VAL A 49 3.04 17.16 3.57
CA VAL A 49 4.06 18.23 3.67
C VAL A 49 3.38 19.55 4.02
N GLU A 50 2.29 19.86 3.34
CA GLU A 50 1.59 21.14 3.51
C GLU A 50 0.10 21.02 3.21
N LYS A 51 -0.73 21.76 3.95
CA LYS A 51 -2.16 21.93 3.66
C LYS A 51 -2.34 23.16 2.78
N VAL A 52 -3.00 23.00 1.64
CA VAL A 52 -3.27 24.09 0.69
C VAL A 52 -4.74 24.50 0.79
N PRO A 53 -5.05 25.73 1.26
CA PRO A 53 -6.41 26.23 1.29
C PRO A 53 -7.05 26.26 -0.09
N ARG A 54 -8.35 25.95 -0.19
CA ARG A 54 -9.08 26.01 -1.47
C ARG A 54 -9.05 27.38 -2.15
N LYS A 55 -8.88 28.45 -1.36
CA LYS A 55 -8.80 29.83 -1.84
C LYS A 55 -7.52 30.12 -2.65
N SER A 56 -6.53 29.23 -2.59
CA SER A 56 -5.27 29.33 -3.35
C SER A 56 -5.38 28.85 -4.80
N PHE A 57 -6.58 28.48 -5.27
CA PHE A 57 -6.81 27.93 -6.61
C PHE A 57 -7.81 28.77 -7.41
N TRP A 58 -7.66 28.72 -8.73
CA TRP A 58 -8.65 29.23 -9.69
C TRP A 58 -8.93 28.18 -10.78
N PRO A 59 -10.19 27.75 -11.02
CA PRO A 59 -11.38 28.07 -10.22
C PRO A 59 -11.30 27.48 -8.81
N ILE A 60 -12.02 28.07 -7.86
CA ILE A 60 -12.00 27.64 -6.46
C ILE A 60 -12.65 26.24 -6.33
N PRO A 61 -11.91 25.20 -5.89
CA PRO A 61 -12.45 23.87 -5.70
C PRO A 61 -13.33 23.78 -4.45
N ARG A 62 -14.15 22.72 -4.37
CA ARG A 62 -15.06 22.50 -3.24
C ARG A 62 -14.33 22.23 -1.91
N THR A 63 -13.14 21.66 -1.96
CA THR A 63 -12.37 21.20 -0.78
C THR A 63 -10.97 21.81 -0.74
N ASN A 64 -10.38 21.86 0.46
CA ASN A 64 -8.95 22.08 0.64
C ASN A 64 -8.15 20.89 0.08
N TRP A 65 -6.88 21.17 -0.21
CA TRP A 65 -5.91 20.24 -0.77
C TRP A 65 -4.72 20.09 0.17
N ALA A 66 -3.81 19.20 -0.18
CA ALA A 66 -2.55 18.98 0.52
C ALA A 66 -1.47 18.61 -0.49
N ILE A 67 -0.25 19.10 -0.24
CA ILE A 67 0.96 18.58 -0.86
C ILE A 67 1.33 17.31 -0.09
N VAL A 68 1.36 16.19 -0.80
CA VAL A 68 1.62 14.87 -0.25
C VAL A 68 2.88 14.30 -0.88
N LYS A 69 3.82 13.91 -0.03
CA LYS A 69 5.03 13.20 -0.41
C LYS A 69 4.80 11.70 -0.22
N ILE A 70 5.12 10.92 -1.24
CA ILE A 70 4.99 9.46 -1.25
C ILE A 70 6.34 8.88 -1.63
N LYS A 71 6.93 8.11 -0.71
CA LYS A 71 8.17 7.38 -0.95
C LYS A 71 7.86 5.89 -1.03
N LYS A 72 8.40 5.21 -2.05
CA LYS A 72 8.26 3.75 -2.17
C LYS A 72 9.08 3.08 -1.06
N LYS A 73 8.45 2.18 -0.31
CA LYS A 73 9.19 1.37 0.66
C LYS A 73 10.00 0.29 -0.07
N PRO A 74 11.18 -0.11 0.47
CA PRO A 74 11.95 -1.22 -0.08
C PRO A 74 11.12 -2.51 -0.17
N ASN A 75 11.52 -3.41 -1.06
CA ASN A 75 10.89 -4.72 -1.21
C ASN A 75 10.90 -5.46 0.15
N PRO A 76 9.74 -5.86 0.70
CA PRO A 76 9.68 -6.52 2.00
C PRO A 76 10.36 -7.91 2.03
N LEU A 77 10.58 -8.54 0.86
CA LEU A 77 11.44 -9.73 0.76
C LEU A 77 12.90 -9.40 1.10
N ALA A 78 13.42 -8.27 0.62
CA ALA A 78 14.79 -7.88 0.91
C ALA A 78 14.98 -7.46 2.37
N THR A 79 13.97 -6.80 2.97
CA THR A 79 14.01 -6.32 4.35
C THR A 79 13.49 -7.32 5.39
N LYS A 80 13.09 -8.53 4.97
CA LYS A 80 12.57 -9.61 5.83
C LYS A 80 11.31 -9.24 6.62
N GLU A 81 10.45 -8.39 6.05
CA GLU A 81 9.20 -7.95 6.67
C GLU A 81 8.02 -8.82 6.20
N GLU A 82 7.86 -9.99 6.81
CA GLU A 82 6.84 -10.99 6.44
C GLU A 82 5.42 -10.40 6.40
N GLU A 83 4.99 -9.72 7.47
CA GLU A 83 3.64 -9.16 7.55
C GLU A 83 3.37 -8.14 6.44
N ARG A 84 4.36 -7.29 6.15
CA ARG A 84 4.27 -6.29 5.07
C ARG A 84 4.18 -6.98 3.71
N PHE A 85 4.99 -8.01 3.48
CA PHE A 85 4.92 -8.82 2.27
C PHE A 85 3.53 -9.46 2.10
N LEU A 86 2.98 -10.09 3.15
CA LEU A 86 1.68 -10.75 3.09
C LEU A 86 0.53 -9.76 2.83
N LYS A 87 0.58 -8.56 3.42
CA LYS A 87 -0.38 -7.48 3.11
C LYS A 87 -0.33 -7.07 1.64
N GLN A 88 0.87 -6.93 1.08
CA GLN A 88 1.04 -6.64 -0.35
C GLN A 88 0.54 -7.79 -1.22
N TYR A 89 0.84 -9.04 -0.84
CA TYR A 89 0.42 -10.23 -1.57
C TYR A 89 -1.11 -10.37 -1.61
N LEU A 90 -1.78 -10.22 -0.47
CA LEU A 90 -3.25 -10.22 -0.40
C LEU A 90 -3.88 -9.15 -1.30
N TYR A 91 -3.31 -7.95 -1.29
CA TYR A 91 -3.77 -6.85 -2.12
C TYR A 91 -3.70 -7.18 -3.63
N PHE A 92 -2.68 -7.90 -4.07
CA PHE A 92 -2.55 -8.33 -5.47
C PHE A 92 -3.38 -9.56 -5.85
N HIS A 93 -3.95 -10.29 -4.87
CA HIS A 93 -4.73 -11.51 -5.10
C HIS A 93 -6.18 -11.41 -4.58
N PRO A 94 -6.97 -10.41 -5.00
CA PRO A 94 -8.29 -10.15 -4.42
C PRO A 94 -9.32 -11.25 -4.69
N LYS A 95 -9.11 -12.10 -5.70
CA LYS A 95 -10.02 -13.21 -6.06
C LYS A 95 -9.74 -14.50 -5.28
N ALA A 96 -8.59 -14.60 -4.62
CA ALA A 96 -8.20 -15.78 -3.88
C ALA A 96 -8.88 -15.81 -2.50
N LYS A 97 -9.20 -17.01 -2.00
CA LYS A 97 -9.63 -17.16 -0.60
C LYS A 97 -8.48 -16.69 0.31
N LYS A 98 -8.77 -15.84 1.29
CA LYS A 98 -7.76 -15.22 2.19
C LYS A 98 -6.73 -16.24 2.71
N ILE A 99 -7.19 -17.38 3.22
CA ILE A 99 -6.31 -18.44 3.76
C ILE A 99 -5.37 -19.04 2.70
N ASN A 100 -5.82 -19.17 1.46
CA ASN A 100 -5.00 -19.72 0.37
C ASN A 100 -3.97 -18.68 -0.09
N ALA A 101 -4.37 -17.41 -0.24
CA ALA A 101 -3.47 -16.33 -0.59
C ALA A 101 -2.38 -16.12 0.47
N LEU A 102 -2.75 -16.17 1.76
CA LEU A 102 -1.78 -16.12 2.86
C LEU A 102 -0.82 -17.30 2.83
N ALA A 103 -1.32 -18.53 2.62
CA ALA A 103 -0.47 -19.71 2.54
C ALA A 103 0.51 -19.63 1.35
N GLU A 104 0.05 -19.19 0.18
CA GLU A 104 0.90 -19.01 -1.00
C GLU A 104 1.93 -17.90 -0.79
N GLY A 105 1.53 -16.78 -0.20
CA GLY A 105 2.44 -15.70 0.18
C GLY A 105 3.50 -16.16 1.19
N LEU A 106 3.12 -16.94 2.21
CA LEU A 106 4.07 -17.52 3.16
C LEU A 106 5.07 -18.45 2.49
N ILE A 107 4.61 -19.33 1.59
CA ILE A 107 5.51 -20.21 0.83
C ILE A 107 6.49 -19.38 0.02
N GLN A 108 6.03 -18.34 -0.68
CA GLN A 108 6.89 -17.48 -1.49
C GLN A 108 7.92 -16.74 -0.63
N PHE A 109 7.48 -16.14 0.48
CA PHE A 109 8.35 -15.40 1.39
C PHE A 109 9.45 -16.29 1.98
N TRP A 110 9.08 -17.45 2.51
CA TRP A 110 10.04 -18.37 3.13
C TRP A 110 10.97 -19.01 2.10
N SER A 111 10.46 -19.33 0.91
CA SER A 111 11.27 -19.86 -0.20
C SER A 111 12.35 -18.86 -0.64
N TYR A 112 12.01 -17.58 -0.75
CA TYR A 112 12.98 -16.50 -1.03
C TYR A 112 14.11 -16.45 0.03
N HIS A 113 13.82 -16.84 1.27
CA HIS A 113 14.77 -16.90 2.37
C HIS A 113 15.40 -18.29 2.58
N GLY A 114 15.30 -19.19 1.60
CA GLY A 114 15.94 -20.51 1.61
C GLY A 114 15.23 -21.54 2.49
N LYS A 115 13.97 -21.29 2.90
CA LYS A 115 13.18 -22.21 3.70
C LYS A 115 11.97 -22.71 2.92
N LEU A 116 11.81 -24.03 2.86
CA LEU A 116 10.67 -24.65 2.19
C LEU A 116 9.54 -24.87 3.19
N LEU A 117 8.35 -24.34 2.89
CA LEU A 117 7.12 -24.62 3.60
C LEU A 117 6.21 -25.47 2.72
N THR A 118 5.67 -26.56 3.27
CA THR A 118 4.58 -27.28 2.60
C THR A 118 3.29 -26.45 2.67
N LYS A 119 2.36 -26.70 1.73
CA LYS A 119 1.04 -26.04 1.74
C LYS A 119 0.26 -26.29 3.03
N LYS A 120 0.44 -27.45 3.67
CA LYS A 120 -0.19 -27.80 4.94
C LYS A 120 0.37 -26.95 6.09
N GLU A 121 1.69 -26.78 6.15
CA GLU A 121 2.35 -25.95 7.16
C GLU A 121 2.01 -24.47 6.98
N ALA A 122 2.07 -23.97 5.75
CA ALA A 122 1.74 -22.58 5.45
C ALA A 122 0.29 -22.24 5.82
N LYS A 123 -0.66 -23.14 5.55
CA LYS A 123 -2.06 -22.97 6.01
C LYS A 123 -2.16 -22.96 7.53
N LYS A 124 -1.45 -23.84 8.23
CA LYS A 124 -1.45 -23.89 9.70
C LYS A 124 -0.89 -22.60 10.30
N LEU A 125 0.16 -22.03 9.70
CA LEU A 125 0.70 -20.73 10.08
C LEU A 125 -0.33 -19.63 9.84
N ALA A 126 -0.89 -19.55 8.63
CA ALA A 126 -1.89 -18.56 8.24
C ALA A 126 -3.14 -18.54 9.14
N THR A 127 -3.56 -19.68 9.69
CA THR A 127 -4.68 -19.75 10.66
C THR A 127 -4.30 -19.31 12.08
N LYS A 128 -3.03 -19.42 12.47
CA LYS A 128 -2.57 -19.17 13.84
C LYS A 128 -2.35 -17.70 14.18
N ASN A 129 -2.06 -16.84 13.21
CA ASN A 129 -1.86 -15.43 13.48
C ASN A 129 -3.09 -14.62 13.05
N PRO A 130 -3.79 -13.96 13.98
CA PRO A 130 -4.95 -13.12 13.65
C PRO A 130 -4.57 -11.73 13.11
N LEU A 131 -3.26 -11.41 13.03
CA LEU A 131 -2.76 -10.06 12.72
C LEU A 131 -2.70 -9.73 11.22
N TRP A 132 -3.05 -10.66 10.34
CA TRP A 132 -3.16 -10.47 8.88
C TRP A 132 -4.59 -10.63 8.37
#